data_AF-A0A522AN26-F1
#
_entry.id   AF-A0A522AN26-F1
#
_cell.length_a   1.000
_cell.length_b   1.000
_cell.length_c   1.000
_cell.angle_alpha   90.00
_cell.angle_beta   90.00
_cell.angle_gamma   90.00
#
_symmetry.space_group_name_H-M   'P 1'
#
loop_
_entity.id
_entity.type
_entity.pdbx_description
1 polymer ?
#
loop_
_entity_poly.entity_id
_entity_poly.type
_entity_poly.pdbx_seq_one_letter_code
_entity_poly.pdbx_strand_id
1 'polypeptide(L)'
;MKKTLFSLLATFALATIGLAADSGGKSLVLKTKDGLAIQGYDPVAYFTDNKPVKGNARFSSEYDGAKYLFASADHKALFDANPAKYAPAYGGYCGYAASIDRLSLVSPEWFQIKDGKLILQHNQKAFDLFNKDLKPNVVKADANWPGLVARNGVAGGKTLVFTDKKGVALEGYDPVSYFTDGKPAKGDPKIEATFNGALYHFVSQEHRATFEKDPTKYAPAYGGYCGYAASVGKVRPANPLIWSIVDGQLIVQHTPGADELWKKDVAGNKAKADKYWPLLVAAKAGKKDPVDSLLGRSVLDLAKIN
;
A
#
# COMPACT_ATOMS: atom_id res chain seq x y z
N MET A 1 -58.72 -36.07 -34.21
CA MET A 1 -57.34 -35.63 -34.45
C MET A 1 -57.18 -34.19 -33.94
N LYS A 2 -56.58 -34.01 -32.76
CA LYS A 2 -56.13 -32.69 -32.25
C LYS A 2 -54.64 -32.85 -31.94
N LYS A 3 -53.77 -32.17 -32.70
CA LYS A 3 -52.33 -32.13 -32.42
C LYS A 3 -52.04 -30.82 -31.69
N THR A 4 -51.70 -30.92 -30.41
CA THR A 4 -51.26 -29.81 -29.57
C THR A 4 -49.78 -29.56 -29.85
N LEU A 5 -49.43 -28.32 -30.19
CA LEU A 5 -48.05 -27.88 -30.43
C LEU A 5 -47.40 -27.55 -29.08
N PHE A 6 -46.31 -28.24 -28.72
CA PHE A 6 -45.45 -27.85 -27.59
C PHE A 6 -44.31 -26.98 -28.14
N SER A 7 -44.32 -25.69 -27.80
CA SER A 7 -43.20 -24.78 -28.04
C SER A 7 -42.19 -24.92 -26.89
N LEU A 8 -40.98 -25.36 -27.21
CA LEU A 8 -39.86 -25.45 -26.28
C LEU A 8 -39.17 -24.06 -26.20
N LEU A 9 -39.37 -23.34 -25.10
CA LEU A 9 -38.61 -22.11 -24.81
C LEU A 9 -37.27 -22.52 -24.19
N ALA A 10 -36.18 -22.40 -24.94
CA ALA A 10 -34.82 -22.53 -24.42
C ALA A 10 -34.38 -21.18 -23.83
N THR A 11 -34.29 -21.09 -22.50
CA THR A 11 -33.73 -19.93 -21.80
C THR A 11 -32.20 -20.00 -21.84
N PHE A 12 -31.60 -19.14 -22.65
CA PHE A 12 -30.15 -18.91 -22.66
C PHE A 12 -29.77 -18.05 -21.44
N ALA A 13 -29.13 -18.66 -20.44
CA ALA A 13 -28.54 -17.92 -19.33
C ALA A 13 -27.26 -17.21 -19.83
N LEU A 14 -27.31 -15.89 -20.00
CA LEU A 14 -26.11 -15.08 -20.20
C LEU A 14 -25.29 -15.09 -18.91
N ALA A 15 -24.18 -15.82 -18.89
CA ALA A 15 -23.16 -15.67 -17.86
C ALA A 15 -22.42 -14.34 -18.10
N THR A 16 -22.69 -13.33 -17.27
CA THR A 16 -21.91 -12.10 -17.25
C THR A 16 -20.53 -12.42 -16.65
N ILE A 17 -19.53 -12.57 -17.51
CA ILE A 17 -18.13 -12.57 -17.09
C ILE A 17 -17.83 -11.14 -16.64
N GLY A 18 -17.75 -10.93 -15.32
CA GLY A 18 -17.27 -9.66 -14.77
C GLY A 18 -15.84 -9.44 -15.23
N LEU A 19 -15.59 -8.37 -15.98
CA LEU A 19 -14.22 -7.88 -16.19
C LEU A 19 -13.68 -7.44 -14.83
N ALA A 20 -12.91 -8.31 -14.17
CA ALA A 20 -12.02 -7.87 -13.12
C ALA A 20 -11.03 -6.91 -13.78
N ALA A 21 -11.04 -5.64 -13.36
CA ALA A 21 -10.03 -4.69 -13.78
C ALA A 21 -8.65 -5.28 -13.43
N ASP A 22 -7.84 -5.55 -14.45
CA ASP A 22 -6.47 -6.02 -14.27
C ASP A 22 -5.72 -4.95 -13.47
N SER A 23 -5.39 -5.26 -12.21
CA SER A 23 -4.62 -4.37 -11.35
C SER A 23 -3.16 -4.25 -11.81
N GLY A 24 -2.78 -4.88 -12.94
CA GLY A 24 -1.42 -4.89 -13.47
C GLY A 24 -0.46 -5.63 -12.54
N GLY A 25 -0.95 -6.62 -11.79
CA GLY A 25 -0.18 -7.33 -10.76
C GLY A 25 0.19 -6.48 -9.54
N LYS A 26 -0.46 -5.32 -9.34
CA LYS A 26 -0.31 -4.51 -8.12
C LYS A 26 -1.14 -5.09 -6.99
N SER A 27 -0.61 -4.99 -5.78
CA SER A 27 -1.36 -5.22 -4.54
C SER A 27 -1.22 -4.02 -3.60
N LEU A 28 -2.26 -3.79 -2.80
CA LEU A 28 -2.36 -2.72 -1.83
C LEU A 28 -2.75 -3.33 -0.49
N VAL A 29 -1.74 -3.60 0.34
CA VAL A 29 -1.93 -4.11 1.70
C VAL A 29 -1.33 -3.11 2.69
N LEU A 30 -2.14 -2.68 3.64
CA LEU A 30 -1.70 -1.86 4.76
C LEU A 30 -0.76 -2.68 5.64
N LYS A 31 0.46 -2.18 5.79
CA LYS A 31 1.54 -2.84 6.53
C LYS A 31 2.04 -1.94 7.64
N THR A 32 2.29 -2.53 8.81
CA THR A 32 3.09 -1.86 9.84
C THR A 32 4.53 -1.69 9.39
N LYS A 33 5.33 -0.95 10.16
CA LYS A 33 6.78 -0.84 9.96
C LYS A 33 7.52 -2.18 9.95
N ASP A 34 6.93 -3.21 10.56
CA ASP A 34 7.50 -4.56 10.63
C ASP A 34 6.96 -5.46 9.50
N GLY A 35 6.29 -4.87 8.51
CA GLY A 35 5.71 -5.57 7.35
C GLY A 35 4.46 -6.38 7.66
N LEU A 36 3.87 -6.23 8.86
CA LEU A 36 2.74 -7.05 9.29
C LEU A 36 1.43 -6.53 8.71
N ALA A 37 0.65 -7.43 8.10
CA ALA A 37 -0.75 -7.19 7.76
C ALA A 37 -1.60 -7.10 9.03
N ILE A 38 -2.70 -6.33 8.98
CA ILE A 38 -3.70 -6.20 10.05
C ILE A 38 -3.10 -6.03 11.45
N GLN A 39 -1.97 -5.31 11.53
CA GLN A 39 -1.27 -5.04 12.79
C GLN A 39 -0.83 -6.31 13.55
N GLY A 40 -0.64 -7.43 12.83
CA GLY A 40 -0.25 -8.72 13.39
C GLY A 40 -1.38 -9.50 14.09
N TYR A 41 -2.63 -9.11 13.87
CA TYR A 41 -3.77 -9.95 14.22
C TYR A 41 -3.91 -11.13 13.24
N ASP A 42 -4.58 -12.18 13.69
CA ASP A 42 -4.85 -13.37 12.92
C ASP A 42 -6.08 -13.17 12.03
N PRO A 43 -5.94 -13.20 10.69
CA PRO A 43 -7.07 -13.01 9.78
C PRO A 43 -8.10 -14.15 9.87
N VAL A 44 -7.68 -15.37 10.22
CA VAL A 44 -8.54 -16.55 10.32
C VAL A 44 -9.42 -16.49 11.56
N ALA A 45 -8.88 -15.96 12.66
CA ALA A 45 -9.62 -15.82 13.93
C ALA A 45 -10.90 -14.98 13.80
N TYR A 46 -10.94 -14.01 12.89
CA TYR A 46 -12.17 -13.25 12.60
C TYR A 46 -13.30 -14.13 12.06
N PHE A 47 -12.99 -15.23 11.38
CA PHE A 47 -13.96 -16.15 10.80
C PHE A 47 -14.27 -17.33 11.72
N THR A 48 -13.28 -17.83 12.46
CA THR A 48 -13.42 -19.03 13.30
C THR A 48 -13.82 -18.69 14.73
N ASP A 49 -13.22 -17.64 15.29
CA ASP A 49 -13.34 -17.27 16.70
C ASP A 49 -14.29 -16.07 16.87
N ASN A 50 -14.65 -15.42 15.76
CA ASN A 50 -15.48 -14.22 15.68
C ASN A 50 -14.98 -13.10 16.62
N LYS A 51 -13.65 -12.96 16.72
CA LYS A 51 -12.98 -11.90 17.47
C LYS A 51 -11.57 -11.68 16.93
N PRO A 52 -11.01 -10.47 17.09
CA PRO A 52 -9.60 -10.25 16.83
C PRO A 52 -8.74 -11.04 17.83
N VAL A 53 -7.80 -11.83 17.33
CA VAL A 53 -6.79 -12.53 18.13
C VAL A 53 -5.41 -12.15 17.62
N LYS A 54 -4.49 -11.79 18.53
CA LYS A 54 -3.10 -11.53 18.15
C LYS A 54 -2.43 -12.81 17.66
N GLY A 55 -1.79 -12.72 16.50
CA GLY A 55 -1.00 -13.83 15.97
C GLY A 55 0.34 -13.98 16.69
N ASN A 56 0.92 -15.16 16.57
CA ASN A 56 2.24 -15.50 17.07
C ASN A 56 3.26 -15.48 15.92
N ALA A 57 4.41 -14.82 16.11
CA ALA A 57 5.45 -14.75 15.08
C ALA A 57 6.01 -16.12 14.63
N ARG A 58 5.80 -17.18 15.42
CA ARG A 58 6.13 -18.57 15.05
C ARG A 58 5.22 -19.13 13.95
N PHE A 59 3.99 -18.63 13.83
CA PHE A 59 3.03 -19.04 12.81
C PHE A 59 2.81 -17.86 11.87
N SER A 60 3.50 -17.85 10.73
CA SER A 60 3.38 -16.76 9.78
C SER A 60 3.50 -17.22 8.34
N SER A 61 2.82 -16.50 7.46
CA SER A 61 2.84 -16.71 6.01
C SER A 61 2.94 -15.36 5.29
N GLU A 62 3.53 -15.36 4.10
CA GLU A 62 3.61 -14.20 3.22
C GLU A 62 2.48 -14.28 2.19
N TYR A 63 1.73 -13.19 2.02
CA TYR A 63 0.71 -13.08 0.98
C TYR A 63 0.60 -11.63 0.54
N ASP A 64 0.55 -11.38 -0.78
CA ASP A 64 0.45 -10.04 -1.35
C ASP A 64 1.49 -9.02 -0.83
N GLY A 65 2.70 -9.53 -0.54
CA GLY A 65 3.83 -8.73 -0.05
C GLY A 65 3.68 -8.22 1.39
N ALA A 66 2.78 -8.84 2.17
CA ALA A 66 2.64 -8.62 3.60
C ALA A 66 2.80 -9.92 4.39
N LYS A 67 3.30 -9.79 5.62
CA LYS A 67 3.42 -10.90 6.57
C LYS A 67 2.16 -11.01 7.41
N TYR A 68 1.48 -12.14 7.32
CA TYR A 68 0.34 -12.50 8.16
C TYR A 68 0.82 -13.35 9.34
N LEU A 69 0.28 -13.09 10.53
CA LEU A 69 0.55 -13.87 11.74
C LEU A 69 -0.70 -14.66 12.12
N PHE A 70 -0.52 -15.82 12.74
CA PHE A 70 -1.63 -16.69 13.15
C PHE A 70 -1.51 -17.06 14.62
N ALA A 71 -2.65 -17.18 15.31
CA ALA A 71 -2.71 -17.57 16.71
C ALA A 71 -2.29 -19.04 16.91
N SER A 72 -2.47 -19.87 15.88
CA SER A 72 -2.18 -21.31 15.90
C SER A 72 -1.62 -21.81 14.56
N ALA A 73 -1.04 -23.02 14.59
CA ALA A 73 -0.63 -23.73 13.38
C ALA A 73 -1.83 -24.08 12.48
N ASP A 74 -2.99 -24.39 13.07
CA ASP A 74 -4.22 -24.72 12.33
C ASP A 74 -4.75 -23.51 11.57
N HIS A 75 -4.75 -22.33 12.19
CA HIS A 75 -5.13 -21.08 11.51
C HIS A 75 -4.18 -20.76 10.36
N LYS A 76 -2.88 -20.96 10.55
CA LYS A 76 -1.90 -20.85 9.45
C LYS A 76 -2.24 -21.81 8.30
N ALA A 77 -2.53 -23.07 8.60
CA ALA A 77 -2.88 -24.06 7.59
C ALA A 77 -4.16 -23.69 6.81
N LEU A 78 -5.19 -23.18 7.51
CA LEU A 78 -6.41 -22.67 6.89
C LEU A 78 -6.12 -21.50 5.95
N PHE A 79 -5.27 -20.56 6.37
CA PHE A 79 -4.87 -19.44 5.53
C PHE A 79 -4.07 -19.91 4.32
N ASP A 80 -3.07 -20.77 4.50
CA ASP A 80 -2.21 -21.26 3.40
C ASP A 80 -3.03 -22.01 2.34
N ALA A 81 -4.10 -22.70 2.73
CA ALA A 81 -5.00 -23.39 1.81
C ALA A 81 -5.84 -22.44 0.96
N ASN A 82 -6.21 -21.26 1.47
CA ASN A 82 -6.97 -20.26 0.73
C ASN A 82 -6.76 -18.83 1.29
N PRO A 83 -5.63 -18.17 0.98
CA PRO A 83 -5.31 -16.87 1.56
C PRO A 83 -6.35 -15.80 1.22
N ALA A 84 -6.85 -15.82 -0.02
CA ALA A 84 -7.81 -14.85 -0.54
C ALA A 84 -9.14 -14.85 0.22
N LYS A 85 -9.53 -15.98 0.83
CA LYS A 85 -10.72 -16.07 1.69
C LYS A 85 -10.57 -15.30 3.00
N TYR A 86 -9.38 -15.32 3.59
CA TYR A 86 -9.15 -14.82 4.94
C TYR A 86 -8.52 -13.43 4.96
N ALA A 87 -7.77 -13.05 3.92
CA ALA A 87 -7.25 -11.70 3.79
C ALA A 87 -8.39 -10.66 3.82
N PRO A 88 -8.20 -9.48 4.44
CA PRO A 88 -9.24 -8.46 4.46
C PRO A 88 -9.60 -7.99 3.05
N ALA A 89 -10.89 -7.77 2.80
CA ALA A 89 -11.44 -7.41 1.49
C ALA A 89 -10.74 -6.22 0.83
N TYR A 90 -10.36 -5.24 1.66
CA TYR A 90 -9.74 -3.99 1.23
C TYR A 90 -8.32 -3.87 1.78
N GLY A 91 -7.55 -4.97 1.77
CA GLY A 91 -6.10 -4.94 2.06
C GLY A 91 -5.74 -4.41 3.45
N GLY A 92 -6.65 -4.51 4.42
CA GLY A 92 -6.45 -3.95 5.77
C GLY A 92 -6.75 -2.45 5.90
N TYR A 93 -7.43 -1.85 4.92
CA TYR A 93 -7.98 -0.50 4.98
C TYR A 93 -9.47 -0.51 5.34
N CYS A 94 -9.95 0.63 5.84
CA CYS A 94 -11.33 0.85 6.28
C CYS A 94 -12.33 0.68 5.11
N GLY A 95 -13.30 -0.23 5.26
CA GLY A 95 -14.32 -0.49 4.26
C GLY A 95 -15.22 0.72 3.98
N TYR A 96 -15.54 1.53 5.00
CA TYR A 96 -16.27 2.78 4.80
C TYR A 96 -15.47 3.78 3.98
N ALA A 97 -14.18 3.96 4.29
CA ALA A 97 -13.33 4.83 3.50
C ALA A 97 -13.26 4.38 2.04
N ALA A 98 -13.12 3.07 1.79
CA ALA A 98 -13.14 2.53 0.43
C ALA A 98 -14.47 2.82 -0.29
N SER A 99 -15.61 2.78 0.41
CA SER A 99 -16.93 3.09 -0.16
C SER A 99 -17.11 4.54 -0.63
N ILE A 100 -16.26 5.45 -0.15
CA ILE A 100 -16.21 6.86 -0.55
C ILE A 100 -14.91 7.20 -1.30
N ASP A 101 -14.27 6.19 -1.90
CA ASP A 101 -13.04 6.28 -2.70
C ASP A 101 -11.84 6.90 -1.95
N ARG A 102 -11.70 6.54 -0.67
CA ARG A 102 -10.60 6.96 0.21
C ARG A 102 -9.91 5.76 0.86
N LEU A 103 -8.68 5.99 1.33
CA LEU A 103 -8.01 5.08 2.26
C LEU A 103 -8.11 5.62 3.68
N SER A 104 -8.20 4.72 4.65
CA SER A 104 -8.06 5.05 6.06
C SER A 104 -7.58 3.80 6.79
N LEU A 105 -6.75 4.01 7.81
CA LEU A 105 -6.27 2.93 8.67
C LEU A 105 -7.44 2.24 9.37
N VAL A 106 -7.22 1.03 9.85
CA VAL A 106 -8.24 0.24 10.56
C VAL A 106 -7.94 0.13 12.04
N SER A 107 -8.98 -0.13 12.82
CA SER A 107 -8.85 -0.74 14.13
C SER A 107 -9.23 -2.22 14.00
N PRO A 108 -8.39 -3.16 14.49
CA PRO A 108 -8.67 -4.60 14.45
C PRO A 108 -9.97 -5.01 15.16
N GLU A 109 -10.47 -4.18 16.08
CA GLU A 109 -11.69 -4.43 16.86
C GLU A 109 -12.98 -4.11 16.09
N TRP A 110 -12.93 -3.20 15.11
CA TRP A 110 -14.11 -2.80 14.34
C TRP A 110 -14.15 -3.60 13.04
N PHE A 111 -14.74 -4.79 13.10
CA PHE A 111 -14.80 -5.72 11.97
C PHE A 111 -16.18 -6.32 11.77
N GLN A 112 -16.39 -6.88 10.59
CA GLN A 112 -17.51 -7.76 10.30
C GLN A 112 -17.17 -8.72 9.16
N ILE A 113 -17.82 -9.89 9.16
CA ILE A 113 -17.80 -10.81 8.03
C ILE A 113 -19.05 -10.56 7.20
N LYS A 114 -18.89 -10.15 5.94
CA LYS A 114 -20.00 -9.92 5.01
C LYS A 114 -19.75 -10.63 3.70
N ASP A 115 -20.68 -11.49 3.31
CA ASP A 115 -20.62 -12.29 2.07
C ASP A 115 -19.30 -13.06 1.95
N GLY A 116 -18.84 -13.63 3.07
CA GLY A 116 -17.59 -14.38 3.17
C GLY A 116 -16.32 -13.54 3.19
N LYS A 117 -16.41 -12.20 3.24
CA LYS A 117 -15.26 -11.29 3.26
C LYS A 117 -15.08 -10.66 4.65
N LEU A 118 -13.84 -10.58 5.11
CA LEU A 118 -13.47 -9.78 6.29
C LEU A 118 -13.41 -8.29 5.91
N ILE A 119 -14.27 -7.47 6.51
CA ILE A 119 -14.28 -6.02 6.34
C ILE A 119 -13.92 -5.37 7.67
N LEU A 120 -12.85 -4.58 7.67
CA LEU A 120 -12.34 -3.83 8.81
C LEU A 120 -12.74 -2.36 8.70
N GLN A 121 -12.88 -1.67 9.83
CA GLN A 121 -13.26 -0.26 9.91
C GLN A 121 -12.27 0.51 10.77
N HIS A 122 -12.19 1.83 10.54
CA HIS A 122 -11.29 2.71 11.28
C HIS A 122 -11.67 2.82 12.77
N ASN A 123 -12.96 3.00 13.04
CA ASN A 123 -13.51 3.22 14.37
C ASN A 123 -15.04 2.94 14.39
N GLN A 124 -15.67 3.13 15.55
CA GLN A 124 -17.11 2.98 15.73
C GLN A 124 -17.92 3.81 14.73
N LYS A 125 -17.60 5.09 14.57
CA LYS A 125 -18.34 5.98 13.66
C LYS A 125 -18.31 5.47 12.21
N ALA A 126 -17.16 5.01 11.73
CA ALA A 126 -17.04 4.41 10.41
C ALA A 126 -17.82 3.09 10.31
N PHE A 127 -17.79 2.27 11.36
CA PHE A 127 -18.58 1.04 11.44
C PHE A 127 -20.08 1.31 11.37
N ASP A 128 -20.59 2.28 12.13
CA ASP A 128 -22.00 2.67 12.15
C ASP A 128 -22.43 3.25 10.79
N LEU A 129 -21.63 4.14 10.20
CA LEU A 129 -21.91 4.72 8.88
C LEU A 129 -21.91 3.66 7.78
N PHE A 130 -20.96 2.71 7.82
CA PHE A 130 -20.94 1.61 6.88
C PHE A 130 -22.20 0.75 7.00
N ASN A 131 -22.61 0.42 8.23
CA ASN A 131 -23.73 -0.47 8.49
C ASN A 131 -25.10 0.17 8.30
N LYS A 132 -25.21 1.50 8.45
CA LYS A 132 -26.45 2.24 8.14
C LYS A 132 -26.96 1.93 6.73
N ASP A 133 -26.04 1.85 5.76
CA ASP A 133 -26.32 1.51 4.36
C ASP A 133 -25.43 0.37 3.87
N LEU A 134 -25.39 -0.75 4.63
CA LEU A 134 -24.43 -1.85 4.43
C LEU A 134 -24.31 -2.32 2.98
N LYS A 135 -25.42 -2.71 2.35
CA LYS A 135 -25.40 -3.25 0.97
C LYS A 135 -24.89 -2.20 -0.03
N PRO A 136 -25.43 -0.96 -0.09
CA PRO A 136 -24.87 0.10 -0.92
C PRO A 136 -23.37 0.38 -0.67
N ASN A 137 -22.94 0.40 0.59
CA ASN A 137 -21.56 0.72 0.93
C ASN A 137 -20.59 -0.40 0.52
N VAL A 138 -20.98 -1.67 0.62
CA VAL A 138 -20.20 -2.80 0.08
C VAL A 138 -20.06 -2.67 -1.44
N VAL A 139 -21.17 -2.42 -2.16
CA VAL A 139 -21.13 -2.27 -3.63
C VAL A 139 -20.20 -1.12 -4.05
N LYS A 140 -20.29 0.03 -3.38
CA LYS A 140 -19.40 1.17 -3.65
C LYS A 140 -17.95 0.84 -3.35
N ALA A 141 -17.66 0.19 -2.22
CA ALA A 141 -16.30 -0.16 -1.84
C ALA A 141 -15.68 -1.17 -2.82
N ASP A 142 -16.42 -2.22 -3.20
CA ASP A 142 -16.00 -3.19 -4.21
C ASP A 142 -15.76 -2.51 -5.58
N ALA A 143 -16.58 -1.54 -5.97
CA ALA A 143 -16.41 -0.79 -7.22
C ALA A 143 -15.19 0.15 -7.20
N ASN A 144 -14.91 0.82 -6.08
CA ASN A 144 -13.81 1.76 -5.96
C ASN A 144 -12.44 1.07 -5.75
N TRP A 145 -12.44 -0.10 -5.10
CA TRP A 145 -11.21 -0.76 -4.66
C TRP A 145 -10.18 -1.01 -5.77
N PRO A 146 -10.54 -1.51 -6.97
CA PRO A 146 -9.58 -1.65 -8.06
C PRO A 146 -8.89 -0.33 -8.45
N GLY A 147 -9.62 0.79 -8.42
CA GLY A 147 -9.06 2.12 -8.64
C GLY A 147 -8.10 2.55 -7.54
N LEU A 148 -8.43 2.26 -6.28
CA LEU A 148 -7.54 2.49 -5.13
C LEU A 148 -6.25 1.66 -5.24
N VAL A 149 -6.34 0.39 -5.66
CA VAL A 149 -5.17 -0.48 -5.93
C VAL A 149 -4.35 0.05 -7.09
N ALA A 150 -4.98 0.49 -8.19
CA ALA A 150 -4.25 1.03 -9.33
C ALA A 150 -3.44 2.29 -8.97
N ARG A 151 -4.01 3.18 -8.14
CA ARG A 151 -3.39 4.43 -7.67
C ARG A 151 -2.33 4.21 -6.59
N ASN A 152 -2.62 3.37 -5.59
CA ASN A 152 -1.80 3.27 -4.38
C ASN A 152 -1.03 1.96 -4.24
N GLY A 153 -1.42 0.92 -4.98
CA GLY A 153 -0.79 -0.39 -4.94
C GLY A 153 0.58 -0.41 -5.60
N VAL A 154 1.38 -1.39 -5.20
CA VAL A 154 2.74 -1.63 -5.72
C VAL A 154 2.80 -2.99 -6.38
N ALA A 155 3.57 -3.11 -7.47
CA ALA A 155 3.74 -4.36 -8.20
C ALA A 155 4.26 -5.47 -7.28
N GLY A 156 3.55 -6.60 -7.21
CA GLY A 156 3.89 -7.73 -6.34
C GLY A 156 3.85 -7.43 -4.84
N GLY A 157 3.23 -6.32 -4.41
CA GLY A 157 3.06 -5.97 -2.98
C GLY A 157 4.34 -5.53 -2.26
N LYS A 158 5.51 -5.57 -2.92
CA LYS A 158 6.81 -5.23 -2.32
C LYS A 158 7.03 -3.74 -2.30
N THR A 159 7.49 -3.23 -1.16
CA THR A 159 7.82 -1.81 -0.96
C THR A 159 9.30 -1.66 -0.65
N LEU A 160 9.89 -0.55 -1.12
CA LEU A 160 11.26 -0.17 -0.81
C LEU A 160 11.23 1.26 -0.26
N VAL A 161 11.26 1.37 1.06
CA VAL A 161 11.23 2.66 1.77
C VAL A 161 12.46 2.74 2.68
N PHE A 162 13.21 3.82 2.56
CA PHE A 162 14.31 4.13 3.45
C PHE A 162 13.75 4.61 4.79
N THR A 163 14.10 3.92 5.86
CA THR A 163 13.69 4.25 7.21
C THR A 163 14.87 4.24 8.17
N ASP A 164 14.76 4.94 9.29
CA ASP A 164 15.69 4.78 10.40
C ASP A 164 15.51 3.43 11.11
N LYS A 165 16.27 3.21 12.20
CA LYS A 165 16.21 1.97 13.01
C LYS A 165 14.85 1.73 13.68
N LYS A 166 14.01 2.76 13.79
CA LYS A 166 12.65 2.67 14.35
C LYS A 166 11.59 2.50 13.27
N GLY A 167 11.97 2.44 11.99
CA GLY A 167 11.03 2.35 10.87
C GLY A 167 10.46 3.69 10.42
N VAL A 168 11.04 4.82 10.86
CA VAL A 168 10.57 6.17 10.53
C VAL A 168 11.13 6.61 9.17
N ALA A 169 10.23 6.96 8.25
CA ALA A 169 10.57 7.53 6.94
C ALA A 169 10.94 9.01 7.03
N LEU A 170 11.73 9.48 6.05
CA LEU A 170 12.17 10.88 5.96
C LEU A 170 12.81 11.41 7.26
N GLU A 171 13.42 10.52 8.06
CA GLU A 171 13.96 10.86 9.38
C GLU A 171 12.93 11.54 10.32
N GLY A 172 11.63 11.39 10.08
CA GLY A 172 10.56 12.03 10.86
C GLY A 172 10.19 13.44 10.42
N TYR A 173 10.65 13.89 9.24
CA TYR A 173 10.08 15.07 8.59
C TYR A 173 8.69 14.76 8.02
N ASP A 174 7.77 15.71 8.21
CA ASP A 174 6.39 15.62 7.76
C ASP A 174 6.33 15.70 6.22
N PRO A 175 5.87 14.65 5.51
CA PRO A 175 5.80 14.65 4.05
C PRO A 175 4.82 15.69 3.48
N VAL A 176 3.82 16.13 4.25
CA VAL A 176 2.84 17.13 3.82
C VAL A 176 3.43 18.53 3.85
N SER A 177 4.32 18.83 4.82
CA SER A 177 4.93 20.16 5.00
C SER A 177 5.69 20.66 3.75
N TYR A 178 6.29 19.75 2.98
CA TYR A 178 6.97 20.07 1.72
C TYR A 178 6.04 20.72 0.68
N PHE A 179 4.74 20.37 0.71
CA PHE A 179 3.74 20.79 -0.26
C PHE A 179 2.89 21.96 0.25
N THR A 180 2.50 21.93 1.52
CA THR A 180 1.60 22.94 2.11
C THR A 180 2.35 24.14 2.65
N ASP A 181 3.48 23.89 3.30
CA ASP A 181 4.24 24.93 4.02
C ASP A 181 5.44 25.42 3.20
N GLY A 182 5.76 24.71 2.10
CA GLY A 182 6.89 24.99 1.25
C GLY A 182 8.26 24.74 1.91
N LYS A 183 8.29 23.99 3.01
CA LYS A 183 9.52 23.67 3.75
C LYS A 183 9.40 22.37 4.54
N PRO A 184 10.50 21.62 4.71
CA PRO A 184 10.53 20.46 5.60
C PRO A 184 10.34 20.88 7.05
N ALA A 185 9.39 20.28 7.75
CA ALA A 185 9.18 20.45 9.18
C ALA A 185 9.22 19.09 9.92
N LYS A 186 9.84 19.03 11.09
CA LYS A 186 9.87 17.80 11.91
C LYS A 186 8.49 17.55 12.52
N GLY A 187 7.93 16.37 12.28
CA GLY A 187 6.68 15.96 12.89
C GLY A 187 6.82 15.54 14.35
N ASP A 188 5.68 15.53 15.07
CA ASP A 188 5.58 14.95 16.41
C ASP A 188 5.43 13.42 16.28
N PRO A 189 6.28 12.60 16.92
CA PRO A 189 6.13 11.15 16.95
C PRO A 189 4.79 10.65 17.51
N LYS A 190 4.02 11.49 18.22
CA LYS A 190 2.66 11.15 18.68
C LYS A 190 1.58 11.32 17.61
N ILE A 191 1.91 11.99 16.50
CA ILE A 191 1.01 12.22 15.38
C ILE A 191 1.57 11.45 14.19
N GLU A 192 1.16 10.19 14.05
CA GLU A 192 1.80 9.26 13.12
C GLU A 192 0.81 8.44 12.27
N ALA A 193 1.26 8.00 11.10
CA ALA A 193 0.53 7.07 10.23
C ALA A 193 1.51 6.12 9.54
N THR A 194 1.04 4.92 9.18
CA THR A 194 1.84 3.95 8.43
C THR A 194 1.42 3.90 6.98
N PHE A 195 2.40 3.84 6.08
CA PHE A 195 2.17 3.68 4.66
C PHE A 195 3.34 2.96 4.00
N ASN A 196 3.06 2.02 3.11
CA ASN A 196 4.06 1.23 2.38
C ASN A 196 5.15 0.58 3.27
N GLY A 197 4.79 0.21 4.51
CA GLY A 197 5.71 -0.42 5.46
C GLY A 197 6.64 0.56 6.18
N ALA A 198 6.34 1.86 6.18
CA ALA A 198 7.08 2.86 6.93
C ALA A 198 6.17 3.71 7.83
N LEU A 199 6.76 4.27 8.88
CA LEU A 199 6.13 5.18 9.81
C LEU A 199 6.40 6.64 9.40
N TYR A 200 5.36 7.45 9.30
CA TYR A 200 5.44 8.88 8.99
C TYR A 200 4.94 9.69 10.19
N HIS A 201 5.66 10.76 10.54
CA HIS A 201 5.26 11.71 11.58
C HIS A 201 4.74 13.00 10.95
N PHE A 202 3.84 13.68 11.65
CA PHE A 202 3.21 14.90 11.15
C PHE A 202 3.31 16.03 12.17
N VAL A 203 3.39 17.28 11.69
CA VAL A 203 3.42 18.46 12.57
C VAL A 203 2.06 18.73 13.20
N SER A 204 0.98 18.21 12.60
CA SER A 204 -0.39 18.42 13.05
C SER A 204 -1.31 17.25 12.68
N GLN A 205 -2.42 17.13 13.40
CA GLN A 205 -3.48 16.17 13.05
C GLN A 205 -4.08 16.43 11.67
N GLU A 206 -4.10 17.70 11.23
CA GLU A 206 -4.56 18.09 9.90
C GLU A 206 -3.64 17.56 8.80
N HIS A 207 -2.32 17.64 8.98
CA HIS A 207 -1.36 17.08 8.03
C HIS A 207 -1.49 15.56 7.96
N ARG A 208 -1.60 14.88 9.10
CA ARG A 208 -1.86 13.44 9.16
C ARG A 208 -3.12 13.06 8.39
N ALA A 209 -4.23 13.76 8.63
CA ALA A 209 -5.50 13.52 7.93
C ALA A 209 -5.41 13.85 6.43
N THR A 210 -4.56 14.80 6.04
CA THR A 210 -4.29 15.14 4.63
C THR A 210 -3.50 14.02 3.94
N PHE A 211 -2.46 13.50 4.61
CA PHE A 211 -1.68 12.36 4.12
C PHE A 211 -2.53 11.10 3.96
N GLU A 212 -3.38 10.76 4.93
CA GLU A 212 -4.21 9.55 4.88
C GLU A 212 -5.20 9.54 3.69
N LYS A 213 -5.61 10.72 3.20
CA LYS A 213 -6.52 10.84 2.04
C LYS A 213 -5.86 10.51 0.71
N ASP A 214 -4.57 10.79 0.56
CA ASP A 214 -3.78 10.58 -0.66
C ASP A 214 -2.30 10.41 -0.32
N PRO A 215 -1.91 9.29 0.31
CA PRO A 215 -0.54 9.11 0.79
C PRO A 215 0.46 9.05 -0.36
N THR A 216 0.05 8.61 -1.54
CA THR A 216 0.89 8.57 -2.76
C THR A 216 1.31 9.95 -3.25
N LYS A 217 0.49 10.99 -3.04
CA LYS A 217 0.84 12.36 -3.40
C LYS A 217 1.97 12.92 -2.54
N TYR A 218 1.94 12.63 -1.24
CA TYR A 218 2.83 13.24 -0.26
C TYR A 218 4.06 12.38 0.04
N ALA A 219 3.96 11.06 -0.07
CA ALA A 219 5.11 10.18 0.12
C ALA A 219 6.19 10.47 -0.94
N PRO A 220 7.48 10.32 -0.61
CA PRO A 220 8.55 10.52 -1.59
C PRO A 220 8.41 9.55 -2.77
N ALA A 221 8.61 10.06 -4.00
CA ALA A 221 8.43 9.28 -5.22
C ALA A 221 9.22 7.96 -5.22
N TYR A 222 10.42 7.99 -4.63
CA TYR A 222 11.35 6.86 -4.55
C TYR A 222 11.59 6.42 -3.11
N GLY A 223 10.54 6.41 -2.28
CA GLY A 223 10.58 5.81 -0.95
C GLY A 223 11.63 6.40 -0.01
N GLY A 224 11.98 7.68 -0.15
CA GLY A 224 13.01 8.33 0.68
C GLY A 224 14.45 8.06 0.24
N TYR A 225 14.64 7.43 -0.92
CA TYR A 225 15.93 7.33 -1.59
C TYR A 225 16.14 8.51 -2.55
N CYS A 226 17.40 8.77 -2.85
CA CYS A 226 17.88 9.84 -3.74
C CYS A 226 17.31 9.69 -5.16
N GLY A 227 16.61 10.71 -5.64
CA GLY A 227 16.03 10.73 -6.99
C GLY A 227 17.06 10.61 -8.09
N TYR A 228 18.20 11.29 -7.97
CA TYR A 228 19.29 11.12 -8.95
C TYR A 228 19.92 9.74 -8.90
N ALA A 229 20.05 9.13 -7.71
CA ALA A 229 20.53 7.75 -7.63
C ALA A 229 19.57 6.80 -8.38
N ALA A 230 18.26 6.98 -8.20
CA ALA A 230 17.25 6.20 -8.91
C ALA A 230 17.38 6.38 -10.44
N SER A 231 17.67 7.60 -10.94
CA SER A 231 17.84 7.87 -12.37
C SER A 231 19.07 7.20 -13.00
N VAL A 232 20.02 6.73 -12.19
CA VAL A 232 21.20 5.96 -12.63
C VAL A 232 21.14 4.50 -12.16
N GLY A 233 19.95 4.01 -11.81
CA GLY A 233 19.71 2.62 -11.44
C GLY A 233 20.31 2.23 -10.09
N LYS A 234 20.42 3.17 -9.14
CA LYS A 234 20.95 2.93 -7.80
C LYS A 234 19.95 3.35 -6.73
N VAL A 235 20.13 2.85 -5.52
CA VAL A 235 19.42 3.32 -4.32
C VAL A 235 20.41 3.83 -3.28
N ARG A 236 20.24 5.10 -2.88
CA ARG A 236 21.06 5.78 -1.86
C ARG A 236 20.13 6.52 -0.92
N PRO A 237 20.33 6.47 0.42
CA PRO A 237 19.46 7.17 1.36
C PRO A 237 19.49 8.67 1.07
N ALA A 238 18.34 9.34 1.04
CA ALA A 238 18.30 10.77 0.83
C ALA A 238 18.51 11.56 2.13
N ASN A 239 18.97 12.80 2.01
CA ASN A 239 18.85 13.81 3.04
C ASN A 239 17.50 14.53 2.83
N PRO A 240 16.54 14.45 3.78
CA PRO A 240 15.23 15.08 3.64
C PRO A 240 15.27 16.60 3.44
N LEU A 241 16.38 17.26 3.80
CA LEU A 241 16.57 18.71 3.63
C LEU A 241 16.99 19.11 2.20
N ILE A 242 17.34 18.16 1.34
CA ILE A 242 17.70 18.41 -0.06
C ILE A 242 16.58 17.85 -0.92
N TRP A 243 15.68 18.73 -1.38
CA TRP A 243 14.42 18.30 -1.98
C TRP A 243 13.95 19.24 -3.09
N SER A 244 13.04 18.73 -3.90
CA SER A 244 12.27 19.50 -4.88
C SER A 244 10.91 18.83 -5.10
N ILE A 245 9.92 19.60 -5.52
CA ILE A 245 8.65 19.06 -6.04
C ILE A 245 8.75 19.05 -7.56
N VAL A 246 8.69 17.87 -8.16
CA VAL A 246 8.74 17.68 -9.63
C VAL A 246 7.50 16.91 -10.03
N ASP A 247 6.73 17.46 -10.97
CA ASP A 247 5.46 16.88 -11.43
C ASP A 247 4.50 16.52 -10.29
N GLY A 248 4.46 17.37 -9.25
CA GLY A 248 3.62 17.17 -8.07
C GLY A 248 4.08 16.06 -7.13
N GLN A 249 5.29 15.52 -7.28
CA GLN A 249 5.86 14.50 -6.41
C GLN A 249 7.08 15.02 -5.64
N LEU A 250 7.23 14.56 -4.40
CA LEU A 250 8.39 14.89 -3.56
C LEU A 250 9.61 14.07 -4.01
N ILE A 251 10.66 14.77 -4.46
CA ILE A 251 11.95 14.21 -4.81
C ILE A 251 12.98 14.69 -3.78
N VAL A 252 13.61 13.75 -3.08
CA VAL A 252 14.68 14.01 -2.11
C VAL A 252 16.02 13.53 -2.66
N GLN A 253 17.12 14.17 -2.26
CA GLN A 253 18.47 13.90 -2.78
C GLN A 253 19.44 13.55 -1.65
N HIS A 254 20.45 12.73 -1.96
CA HIS A 254 21.45 12.29 -0.98
C HIS A 254 22.43 13.41 -0.58
N THR A 255 22.88 14.20 -1.55
CA THR A 255 23.94 15.21 -1.40
C THR A 255 23.65 16.41 -2.31
N PRO A 256 24.25 17.59 -2.03
CA PRO A 256 24.15 18.75 -2.93
C PRO A 256 24.65 18.44 -4.35
N GLY A 257 25.74 17.67 -4.50
CA GLY A 257 26.23 17.27 -5.82
C GLY A 257 25.25 16.37 -6.60
N ALA A 258 24.50 15.51 -5.92
CA ALA A 258 23.43 14.72 -6.56
C ALA A 258 22.26 15.62 -7.02
N ASP A 259 21.93 16.65 -6.23
CA ASP A 259 20.93 17.65 -6.57
C ASP A 259 21.36 18.51 -7.78
N GLU A 260 22.62 18.92 -7.85
CA GLU A 260 23.18 19.60 -9.03
C GLU A 260 23.07 18.73 -10.29
N LEU A 261 23.41 17.45 -10.19
CA LEU A 261 23.29 16.50 -11.31
C LEU A 261 21.84 16.25 -11.71
N TRP A 262 20.91 16.20 -10.74
CA TRP A 262 19.48 16.14 -10.99
C TRP A 262 19.00 17.37 -11.78
N LYS A 263 19.38 18.57 -11.35
CA LYS A 263 18.99 19.86 -11.93
C LYS A 263 19.49 20.09 -13.34
N LYS A 264 20.59 19.44 -13.76
CA LYS A 264 21.10 19.53 -15.14
C LYS A 264 20.11 19.02 -16.19
N ASP A 265 19.29 18.03 -15.84
CA ASP A 265 18.26 17.47 -16.72
C ASP A 265 17.14 16.85 -15.88
N VAL A 266 16.28 17.70 -15.30
CA VAL A 266 15.21 17.24 -14.40
C VAL A 266 14.28 16.28 -15.11
N ALA A 267 13.84 16.62 -16.33
CA ALA A 267 12.89 15.81 -17.10
C ALA A 267 13.47 14.44 -17.48
N GLY A 268 14.69 14.40 -18.02
CA GLY A 268 15.34 13.15 -18.40
C GLY A 268 15.73 12.29 -17.19
N ASN A 269 16.18 12.90 -16.10
CA ASN A 269 16.46 12.17 -14.86
C ASN A 269 15.17 11.61 -14.24
N LYS A 270 14.07 12.36 -14.23
CA LYS A 270 12.75 11.91 -13.76
C LYS A 270 12.26 10.72 -14.57
N ALA A 271 12.28 10.83 -15.90
CA ALA A 271 11.85 9.75 -16.79
C ALA A 271 12.66 8.46 -16.57
N LYS A 272 13.99 8.56 -16.41
CA LYS A 272 14.86 7.41 -16.09
C LYS A 272 14.54 6.82 -14.72
N ALA A 273 14.40 7.67 -13.70
CA ALA A 273 14.11 7.22 -12.34
C ALA A 273 12.75 6.51 -12.27
N ASP A 274 11.71 7.03 -12.90
CA ASP A 274 10.40 6.38 -12.99
C ASP A 274 10.47 5.03 -13.70
N LYS A 275 11.25 4.94 -14.79
CA LYS A 275 11.48 3.69 -15.53
C LYS A 275 12.23 2.64 -14.70
N TYR A 276 13.25 3.06 -13.94
CA TYR A 276 14.11 2.14 -13.19
C TYR A 276 13.56 1.78 -11.81
N TRP A 277 12.75 2.64 -11.19
CA TRP A 277 12.30 2.45 -9.82
C TRP A 277 11.56 1.12 -9.58
N PRO A 278 10.60 0.69 -10.42
CA PRO A 278 9.95 -0.62 -10.25
C PRO A 278 10.95 -1.79 -10.30
N LEU A 279 11.99 -1.70 -11.14
CA LEU A 279 13.04 -2.72 -11.24
C LEU A 279 13.94 -2.72 -9.99
N LEU A 280 14.24 -1.54 -9.45
CA LEU A 280 14.99 -1.40 -8.19
C LEU A 280 14.20 -1.99 -7.02
N VAL A 281 12.89 -1.71 -6.93
CA VAL A 281 12.01 -2.30 -5.91
C VAL A 281 12.05 -3.83 -6.02
N ALA A 282 11.85 -4.39 -7.22
CA ALA A 282 11.89 -5.83 -7.44
C ALA A 282 13.24 -6.45 -7.03
N ALA A 283 14.36 -5.79 -7.32
CA ALA A 283 15.70 -6.28 -7.04
C ALA A 283 16.15 -6.10 -5.58
N LYS A 284 15.56 -5.15 -4.84
CA LYS A 284 16.10 -4.69 -3.54
C LYS A 284 15.13 -4.82 -2.37
N ALA A 285 13.82 -4.82 -2.59
CA ALA A 285 12.84 -4.92 -1.51
C ALA A 285 13.02 -6.22 -0.69
N GLY A 286 12.93 -6.11 0.63
CA GLY A 286 13.14 -7.23 1.57
C GLY A 286 14.61 -7.53 1.89
N LYS A 287 15.59 -6.87 1.26
CA LYS A 287 17.01 -7.02 1.62
C LYS A 287 17.35 -6.24 2.90
N LYS A 288 18.22 -6.81 3.74
CA LYS A 288 18.68 -6.20 4.99
C LYS A 288 19.43 -4.87 4.79
N ASP A 289 20.21 -4.78 3.71
CA ASP A 289 20.87 -3.54 3.28
C ASP A 289 20.68 -3.39 1.77
N PRO A 290 19.69 -2.62 1.32
CA PRO A 290 19.44 -2.41 -0.09
C PRO A 290 20.39 -1.38 -0.73
N VAL A 291 21.15 -0.61 0.06
CA VAL A 291 21.89 0.58 -0.38
C VAL A 291 23.05 0.23 -1.30
N ASP A 292 23.20 0.97 -2.40
CA ASP A 292 24.34 0.82 -3.31
C ASP A 292 25.57 1.59 -2.81
N SER A 293 26.74 0.98 -3.02
CA SER A 293 28.02 1.65 -2.77
C SER A 293 28.24 2.79 -3.76
N LEU A 294 29.02 3.79 -3.33
CA LEU A 294 29.28 4.99 -4.14
C LEU A 294 29.90 4.62 -5.49
N LEU A 295 30.92 3.75 -5.46
CA LEU A 295 31.70 3.32 -6.63
C LEU A 295 31.15 2.04 -7.29
N GLY A 296 30.12 1.41 -6.70
CA GLY A 296 29.54 0.19 -7.23
C GLY A 296 28.80 0.40 -8.54
N ARG A 297 28.67 -0.66 -9.35
CA ARG A 297 27.79 -0.65 -10.51
C ARG A 297 26.32 -0.73 -10.08
N SER A 298 25.42 -0.26 -10.92
CA SER A 298 23.98 -0.49 -10.75
C SER A 298 23.70 -1.99 -10.67
N VAL A 299 22.69 -2.37 -9.88
CA VAL A 299 22.14 -3.74 -9.89
C VAL A 299 21.38 -4.04 -11.19
N LEU A 300 21.00 -2.99 -11.93
CA LEU A 300 20.29 -3.09 -13.19
C LEU A 300 21.28 -3.14 -14.36
N ASP A 301 20.99 -3.99 -15.34
CA ASP A 301 21.67 -4.00 -16.63
C ASP A 301 21.10 -2.89 -17.51
N LEU A 302 21.55 -1.64 -17.29
CA LEU A 302 20.99 -0.45 -17.94
C LEU A 302 21.15 -0.48 -19.47
N ALA A 303 22.10 -1.27 -20.01
CA ALA A 303 22.29 -1.44 -21.45
C ALA A 303 21.21 -2.29 -22.11
N LYS A 304 20.49 -3.12 -21.34
CA LYS A 304 19.36 -3.93 -21.84
C LYS A 304 18.01 -3.25 -21.63
N ILE A 305 17.97 -2.21 -20.79
CA ILE A 305 16.74 -1.51 -20.43
C ILE A 305 16.51 -0.31 -21.36
N ASN A 306 17.57 0.30 -21.88
CA ASN A 306 17.52 1.45 -22.80
C ASN A 306 17.72 1.03 -24.24
#